data_AF-A0A385T0N8-F1
#
_entry.id   AF-A0A385T0N8-F1
#
_cell.length_a   1.000
_cell.length_b   1.000
_cell.length_c   1.000
_cell.angle_alpha   90.00
_cell.angle_beta   90.00
_cell.angle_gamma   90.00
#
_symmetry.space_group_name_H-M   'P 1'
#
loop_
_entity.id
_entity.type
_entity.pdbx_description
1 polymer ?
#
loop_
_entity_poly.entity_id
_entity_poly.type
_entity_poly.pdbx_seq_one_letter_code
_entity_poly.pdbx_strand_id
1 'polypeptide(L)'
;MMVAQKMLADQELKKAIAYIELHKLRNGSYPNALSDLKFLSAMDSSLFNSIEYTRLDSVYELNLNTEFSSFGGEGTKEVPLKYPPEFWKGLGCAKSNVK
;
A
#
# COMPACT_ATOMS: atom_id res chain seq x y z
N MET A 1 -15.99 1.42 -15.03
CA MET A 1 -15.31 2.45 -14.20
C MET A 1 -14.81 1.87 -12.86
N MET A 2 -15.67 1.25 -12.04
CA MET A 2 -15.26 0.58 -10.77
C MET A 2 -14.20 -0.53 -10.91
N VAL A 3 -14.23 -1.32 -11.98
CA VAL A 3 -13.24 -2.41 -12.19
C VAL A 3 -11.81 -1.87 -12.32
N ALA A 4 -11.62 -0.78 -13.06
CA ALA A 4 -10.29 -0.18 -13.25
C ALA A 4 -9.75 0.43 -11.95
N GLN A 5 -10.59 1.12 -11.18
CA GLN A 5 -10.23 1.65 -9.86
C GLN A 5 -9.79 0.53 -8.91
N LYS A 6 -10.52 -0.60 -8.91
CA LYS A 6 -10.15 -1.78 -8.10
C LYS A 6 -8.80 -2.38 -8.52
N MET A 7 -8.53 -2.48 -9.82
CA MET A 7 -7.25 -2.98 -10.32
C MET A 7 -6.08 -2.06 -9.96
N LEU A 8 -6.28 -0.74 -10.05
CA LEU A 8 -5.26 0.24 -9.67
C LEU A 8 -4.99 0.20 -8.17
N ALA A 9 -6.02 0.21 -7.34
CA ALA A 9 -5.89 0.09 -5.89
C ALA A 9 -5.16 -1.20 -5.48
N ASP A 10 -5.49 -2.33 -6.11
CA ASP A 10 -4.81 -3.61 -5.89
C ASP A 10 -3.33 -3.53 -6.27
N GLN A 11 -3.02 -2.91 -7.41
CA GLN A 11 -1.66 -2.73 -7.89
C GLN A 11 -0.85 -1.84 -6.93
N GLU A 12 -1.39 -0.70 -6.50
CA GLU A 12 -0.71 0.23 -5.60
C GLU A 12 -0.43 -0.39 -4.24
N LEU A 13 -1.41 -1.10 -3.65
CA LEU A 13 -1.23 -1.78 -2.37
C LEU A 13 -0.13 -2.85 -2.44
N LYS A 14 -0.19 -3.74 -3.43
CA LYS A 14 0.81 -4.81 -3.59
C LYS A 14 2.20 -4.26 -3.86
N LYS A 15 2.29 -3.21 -4.66
CA LYS A 15 3.53 -2.50 -4.96
C LYS A 15 4.12 -1.86 -3.71
N ALA A 16 3.30 -1.20 -2.88
CA ALA A 16 3.74 -0.63 -1.62
C ALA A 16 4.31 -1.69 -0.67
N ILE A 17 3.59 -2.80 -0.50
CA ILE A 17 4.07 -3.95 0.29
C ILE A 17 5.42 -4.42 -0.23
N ALA A 18 5.56 -4.64 -1.54
CA ALA A 18 6.82 -5.10 -2.13
C ALA A 18 8.00 -4.16 -1.83
N TYR A 19 7.81 -2.85 -1.95
CA TYR A 19 8.86 -1.88 -1.64
C TYR A 19 9.20 -1.79 -0.16
N ILE A 20 8.20 -1.84 0.72
CA ILE A 20 8.38 -1.80 2.18
C ILE A 20 9.14 -3.04 2.65
N GLU A 21 8.73 -4.23 2.20
CA GLU A 21 9.39 -5.49 2.56
C GLU A 21 10.80 -5.57 1.97
N LEU A 22 11.01 -5.11 0.73
CA LEU A 22 12.35 -5.03 0.15
C LEU A 22 13.26 -4.07 0.93
N HIS A 23 12.73 -2.94 1.39
CA HIS A 23 13.47 -2.01 2.25
C HIS A 23 13.87 -2.70 3.56
N LYS A 24 12.97 -3.45 4.19
CA LYS A 24 13.25 -4.23 5.40
C LYS A 24 14.34 -5.26 5.18
N LEU A 25 14.27 -6.02 4.08
CA LEU A 25 15.28 -7.01 3.72
C LEU A 25 16.67 -6.39 3.54
N ARG A 26 16.75 -5.19 2.96
CA ARG A 26 18.02 -4.51 2.69
C ARG A 26 18.63 -3.82 3.91
N ASN A 27 17.80 -3.25 4.79
CA ASN A 27 18.26 -2.38 5.88
C ASN A 27 18.07 -3.00 7.27
N GLY A 28 17.47 -4.18 7.37
CA GLY A 28 17.19 -4.85 8.64
C GLY A 28 16.06 -4.22 9.46
N SER A 29 15.45 -3.11 9.01
CA SER A 29 14.30 -2.45 9.65
C SER A 29 13.32 -1.89 8.63
N TYR A 30 12.05 -1.75 9.01
CA TYR A 30 11.05 -1.11 8.17
C TYR A 30 11.35 0.39 8.03
N PRO A 31 11.00 1.02 6.89
CA PRO A 31 11.23 2.44 6.66
C PRO A 31 10.50 3.30 7.72
N ASN A 32 11.04 4.44 8.10
CA ASN A 32 10.35 5.33 9.04
C ASN A 32 9.19 6.04 8.35
N ALA A 33 9.36 6.38 7.07
CA ALA A 33 8.34 6.95 6.22
C ALA A 33 8.44 6.37 4.79
N LEU A 34 7.36 6.48 3.99
CA LEU A 34 7.40 6.03 2.58
C LEU A 34 8.50 6.75 1.78
N SER A 35 8.87 7.97 2.14
CA SER A 35 9.97 8.72 1.52
C SER A 35 11.34 8.07 1.68
N ASP A 36 11.50 7.12 2.61
CA ASP A 36 12.75 6.37 2.81
C ASP A 36 12.90 5.23 1.78
N LEU A 37 11.85 4.92 1.01
CA LEU A 37 11.91 3.93 -0.05
C LEU A 37 12.84 4.41 -1.17
N LYS A 38 13.69 3.50 -1.65
CA LYS A 38 14.68 3.76 -2.70
C LYS A 38 14.43 2.87 -3.91
N PHE A 39 14.92 3.31 -5.07
CA PHE A 39 14.82 2.58 -6.34
C PHE A 39 13.37 2.41 -6.84
N LEU A 40 12.52 3.40 -6.55
CA LEU A 40 11.19 3.50 -7.13
C LEU A 40 11.30 3.91 -8.60
N SER A 41 10.44 3.37 -9.47
CA SER A 41 10.30 3.90 -10.82
C SER A 41 9.67 5.30 -10.76
N ALA A 42 9.95 6.14 -11.76
CA ALA A 42 9.22 7.41 -11.91
C ALA A 42 7.70 7.19 -12.03
N MET A 43 7.30 6.02 -12.53
CA MET A 43 5.89 5.59 -12.63
C MET A 43 5.26 5.19 -11.30
N ASP A 44 6.03 5.07 -10.21
CA ASP A 44 5.53 4.62 -8.91
C ASP A 44 5.24 5.77 -7.95
N SER A 45 5.23 7.01 -8.44
CA SER A 45 4.92 8.19 -7.62
C SER A 45 3.47 8.19 -7.09
N SER A 46 2.56 7.47 -7.75
CA SER A 46 1.16 7.29 -7.32
C SER A 46 1.03 6.63 -5.95
N LEU A 47 1.99 5.81 -5.54
CA LEU A 47 2.01 5.13 -4.24
C LEU A 47 1.93 6.12 -3.08
N PHE A 48 2.61 7.26 -3.17
CA PHE A 48 2.69 8.23 -2.07
C PHE A 48 1.35 8.89 -1.75
N ASN A 49 0.43 8.90 -2.72
CA ASN A 49 -0.91 9.46 -2.54
C ASN A 49 -1.96 8.38 -2.27
N SER A 50 -1.70 7.15 -2.73
CA SER A 50 -2.66 6.04 -2.67
C SER A 50 -2.56 5.24 -1.38
N ILE A 51 -1.51 5.44 -0.58
CA ILE A 51 -1.16 4.60 0.55
C ILE A 51 -0.84 5.45 1.78
N GLU A 52 -1.47 5.09 2.89
CA GLU A 52 -1.13 5.59 4.21
C GLU A 52 -0.31 4.53 4.94
N TYR A 53 0.88 4.92 5.38
CA TYR A 53 1.83 4.03 6.03
C TYR A 53 2.18 4.58 7.40
N THR A 54 2.14 3.71 8.40
CA THR A 54 2.64 4.00 9.74
C THR A 54 3.54 2.87 10.20
N ARG A 55 4.79 3.18 10.51
CA ARG A 55 5.70 2.21 11.14
C ARG A 55 5.27 1.97 12.59
N LEU A 56 5.26 0.70 13.00
CA LEU A 56 4.93 0.26 14.35
C LEU A 56 6.06 -0.65 14.86
N ASP A 57 7.10 -0.09 15.48
CA ASP A 57 8.29 -0.82 15.97
C ASP A 57 8.89 -1.80 14.94
N SER A 58 8.58 -3.09 15.09
CA SER A 58 9.04 -4.21 14.25
C SER A 58 8.03 -4.63 13.17
N VAL A 59 6.89 -3.95 13.06
CA VAL A 59 5.80 -4.18 12.11
C VAL A 59 5.34 -2.83 11.52
N TYR A 60 4.30 -2.84 10.70
CA TYR A 60 3.71 -1.61 10.16
C TYR A 60 2.20 -1.74 9.93
N GLU A 61 1.55 -0.59 9.82
CA GLU A 61 0.18 -0.42 9.35
C GLU A 61 0.19 0.18 7.94
N LEU A 62 -0.68 -0.34 7.08
CA LEU A 62 -0.76 0.06 5.68
C LEU A 62 -2.22 0.15 5.24
N ASN A 63 -2.72 1.35 4.96
CA ASN A 63 -4.09 1.56 4.52
C ASN A 63 -4.12 2.09 3.09
N LEU A 64 -5.11 1.66 2.33
CA LEU A 64 -5.39 2.21 1.01
C LEU A 64 -6.17 3.53 1.18
N ASN A 65 -5.68 4.61 0.57
CA ASN A 65 -6.41 5.85 0.44
C ASN A 65 -7.41 5.76 -0.74
N THR A 66 -8.70 5.70 -0.41
CA THR A 66 -9.79 5.52 -1.38
C THR A 66 -10.11 6.77 -2.20
N GLU A 67 -9.67 7.95 -1.76
CA GLU A 67 -9.89 9.21 -2.48
C GLU A 67 -9.00 9.30 -3.73
N PHE A 68 -7.73 8.88 -3.63
CA PHE A 68 -6.78 8.89 -4.74
C PHE A 68 -6.90 7.70 -5.69
N SER A 69 -7.61 6.65 -5.28
CA SER A 69 -7.84 5.45 -6.09
C SER A 69 -8.96 5.61 -7.12
N SER A 70 -9.59 6.78 -7.20
CA SER A 70 -10.76 7.06 -8.03
C SER A 70 -10.41 7.94 -9.24
N PHE A 71 -10.57 7.40 -10.46
CA PHE A 71 -10.57 8.21 -11.68
C PHE A 71 -11.79 9.15 -11.68
N GLY A 72 -11.53 10.44 -11.50
CA GLY A 72 -12.49 11.52 -11.78
C GLY A 72 -13.57 11.73 -10.74
N GLY A 73 -13.25 12.48 -9.67
CA GLY A 73 -14.12 13.46 -8.99
C GLY A 73 -15.46 13.04 -8.38
N GLU A 74 -16.02 11.88 -8.70
CA GLU A 74 -17.34 11.44 -8.24
C GLU A 74 -17.21 10.37 -7.16
N GLY A 75 -17.20 10.85 -5.92
CA GLY A 75 -17.66 10.10 -4.77
C GLY A 75 -16.70 9.03 -4.26
N THR A 76 -16.31 9.21 -3.00
CA THR A 76 -15.77 8.21 -2.08
C THR A 76 -16.62 6.94 -2.08
N LYS A 77 -16.40 6.05 -3.05
CA LYS A 77 -16.86 4.67 -2.96
C LYS A 77 -15.65 3.87 -2.54
N GLU A 78 -15.70 3.38 -1.30
CA GLU A 78 -14.78 2.35 -0.82
C GLU A 78 -14.58 1.33 -1.94
N VAL A 79 -13.33 1.09 -2.31
CA VAL A 79 -12.98 0.01 -3.22
C VAL A 79 -12.93 -1.24 -2.34
N PRO A 80 -13.90 -2.18 -2.41
CA PRO A 80 -13.88 -3.35 -1.55
C PRO A 80 -12.80 -4.31 -2.06
N LEU A 81 -11.56 -4.06 -1.64
CA LEU A 81 -10.46 -5.00 -1.67
C LEU A 81 -10.51 -5.81 -0.39
N LYS A 82 -10.52 -7.13 -0.55
CA LYS A 82 -10.36 -8.07 0.55
C LYS A 82 -9.37 -9.13 0.10
N TYR A 83 -8.36 -9.34 0.91
CA TYR A 83 -7.36 -10.36 0.69
C TYR A 83 -7.59 -11.52 1.66
N PRO A 84 -7.35 -12.77 1.22
CA PRO A 84 -7.50 -13.90 2.11
C PRO A 84 -6.33 -13.91 3.14
N PRO A 85 -6.50 -14.51 4.33
CA PRO A 85 -5.50 -14.41 5.41
C PRO A 85 -4.07 -14.83 5.02
N GLU A 86 -3.94 -15.80 4.11
CA GLU A 86 -2.66 -16.29 3.60
C GLU A 86 -1.87 -15.25 2.82
N PHE A 87 -2.54 -14.25 2.22
CA PHE A 87 -1.86 -13.15 1.53
C PHE A 87 -0.99 -12.34 2.50
N TRP A 88 -1.43 -12.20 3.74
CA TRP A 88 -0.74 -11.42 4.77
C TRP A 88 0.35 -12.21 5.50
N LYS A 89 0.41 -13.52 5.31
CA LYS A 89 1.33 -14.39 6.04
C LYS A 89 2.77 -14.11 5.60
N GLY A 90 3.64 -13.81 6.57
CA GLY A 90 5.06 -13.52 6.33
C GLY A 90 5.36 -12.06 6.02
N LEU A 91 4.35 -11.19 5.97
CA LEU A 91 4.52 -9.74 5.89
C LEU A 91 4.60 -9.12 7.29
N GLY A 92 5.25 -7.96 7.40
CA GLY A 92 5.22 -7.12 8.59
C GLY A 92 3.95 -6.29 8.74
N CYS A 93 3.01 -6.38 7.80
CA CYS A 93 1.75 -5.64 7.84
C CYS A 93 0.85 -6.17 8.97
N ALA A 94 0.84 -5.48 10.12
CA ALA A 94 0.02 -5.81 11.26
C ALA A 94 -1.45 -5.45 11.03
N LYS A 95 -1.70 -4.25 10.49
CA LYS A 95 -3.04 -3.67 10.30
C LYS A 95 -3.18 -3.10 8.89
N SER A 96 -4.39 -3.21 8.36
CA SER A 96 -4.79 -2.58 7.09
C SER A 96 -6.31 -2.48 7.03
N ASN A 97 -6.84 -1.43 6.39
CA ASN A 97 -8.26 -1.28 6.10
C ASN A 97 -8.80 -2.30 5.07
N VAL A 98 -7.92 -3.08 4.44
CA VAL A 98 -8.27 -4.15 3.48
C VAL A 98 -7.83 -5.55 3.97
N LYS A 99 -7.39 -5.66 5.23
CA LYS A 99 -7.01 -6.91 5.91
C LYS A 99 -8.14 -7.44 6.78
#